data_AF-A0A6I0E584-F1
#
_entry.id   AF-A0A6I0E584-F1
#
_cell.length_a   1.000
_cell.length_b   1.000
_cell.length_c   1.000
_cell.angle_alpha   90.00
_cell.angle_beta   90.00
_cell.angle_gamma   90.00
#
_symmetry.space_group_name_H-M   'P 1'
#
loop_
_entity.id
_entity.type
_entity.pdbx_description
1 polymer ?
#
loop_
_entity_poly.entity_id
_entity_poly.type
_entity_poly.pdbx_seq_one_letter_code
_entity_poly.pdbx_strand_id
1 'polypeptide(L)'
;MNKIKYIIAGIIITAGAVLTMPSCVDFTYDDIEPRVDSTSINANTTIAELKSIYPGELYKLSDTSFYLRDSIIIEGTVISDDKEGNFYKSIFIEDGTGAIEVKLNKTTLYNDYKRGQKVVVYCNDMYLGDYGGQIQLGSKYRNNGVWEISGLEGDVIIKKHVFKKGNSINERTPLAMTPSLLNPMNIGRLVQFNNTQIKDTLSPVTGKTYTYADYVNKVTINHAIITNSQTYTSAVVLRTSGFSKFAGETINTKNGTITGILTYYNGTYQLIVRDLADINFTNARFQN
;
A
#
# COMPACT_ATOMS: atom_id res chain seq x y z
N MET A 1 -55.78 47.46 -41.79
CA MET A 1 -57.12 47.28 -42.37
C MET A 1 -57.17 45.93 -43.08
N ASN A 2 -58.08 45.05 -42.63
CA ASN A 2 -58.57 43.81 -43.27
C ASN A 2 -57.56 42.68 -43.53
N LYS A 3 -57.86 41.38 -43.36
CA LYS A 3 -58.93 40.60 -42.70
C LYS A 3 -58.42 39.16 -42.72
N ILE A 4 -58.71 38.41 -41.65
CA ILE A 4 -58.64 36.95 -41.53
C ILE A 4 -59.52 36.25 -42.58
N LYS A 5 -59.12 35.05 -43.08
CA LYS A 5 -59.94 33.82 -43.12
C LYS A 5 -59.17 32.58 -43.61
N TYR A 6 -59.28 31.52 -42.81
CA TYR A 6 -58.81 30.14 -43.01
C TYR A 6 -59.67 29.35 -44.01
N ILE A 7 -59.19 28.15 -44.43
CA ILE A 7 -59.88 26.88 -44.82
C ILE A 7 -59.18 26.24 -46.06
N ILE A 8 -58.95 24.94 -46.27
CA ILE A 8 -59.04 23.65 -45.55
C ILE A 8 -58.22 22.61 -46.39
N ALA A 9 -57.65 21.63 -45.69
CA ALA A 9 -57.29 20.25 -46.07
C ALA A 9 -56.64 19.90 -47.42
N GLY A 10 -55.55 19.14 -47.31
CA GLY A 10 -55.02 18.25 -48.33
C GLY A 10 -53.97 17.33 -47.74
N ILE A 11 -54.41 16.32 -46.98
CA ILE A 11 -53.57 15.21 -46.50
C ILE A 11 -53.14 14.39 -47.72
N ILE A 12 -51.84 14.33 -48.01
CA ILE A 12 -51.24 13.24 -48.77
C ILE A 12 -50.05 12.72 -47.97
N ILE A 13 -50.25 11.53 -47.44
CA ILE A 13 -49.26 10.67 -46.81
C ILE A 13 -48.44 10.05 -47.95
N THR A 14 -47.15 10.37 -48.01
CA THR A 14 -46.17 9.54 -48.74
C THR A 14 -44.95 9.35 -47.85
N ALA A 15 -44.76 8.08 -47.51
CA ALA A 15 -43.75 7.53 -46.61
C ALA A 15 -42.39 7.34 -47.30
N GLY A 16 -41.32 7.32 -46.48
CA GLY A 16 -40.00 6.79 -46.82
C GLY A 16 -38.99 7.87 -47.23
N ALA A 17 -37.83 8.05 -46.61
CA ALA A 17 -37.10 7.23 -45.65
C ALA A 17 -36.32 8.17 -44.71
N VAL A 18 -36.53 8.03 -43.40
CA VAL A 18 -35.66 8.65 -42.40
C VAL A 18 -34.47 7.72 -42.21
N LEU A 19 -33.31 8.14 -42.70
CA LEU A 19 -32.02 7.53 -42.37
C LEU A 19 -31.70 7.83 -40.90
N THR A 20 -32.28 7.06 -39.99
CA THR A 20 -31.77 7.00 -38.61
C THR A 20 -30.56 6.07 -38.62
N MET A 21 -29.36 6.63 -38.70
CA MET A 21 -28.17 5.88 -38.30
C MET A 21 -28.28 5.66 -36.78
N PRO A 22 -28.38 4.43 -36.27
CA PRO A 22 -28.05 4.20 -34.89
C PRO A 22 -26.53 4.27 -34.82
N SER A 23 -25.96 5.44 -34.54
CA SER A 23 -24.58 5.51 -34.06
C SER A 23 -24.56 5.04 -32.60
N CYS A 24 -24.97 3.80 -32.38
CA CYS A 24 -24.59 3.07 -31.19
C CYS A 24 -23.18 2.58 -31.50
N VAL A 25 -22.19 3.43 -31.23
CA VAL A 25 -20.81 2.96 -31.13
C VAL A 25 -20.78 2.08 -29.89
N ASP A 26 -20.85 0.77 -30.12
CA ASP A 26 -20.58 -0.21 -29.10
C ASP A 26 -19.08 -0.11 -28.79
N PHE A 27 -18.74 0.67 -27.76
CA PHE A 27 -17.41 0.62 -27.17
C PHE A 27 -17.32 -0.66 -26.33
N THR A 28 -17.39 -1.83 -26.97
CA THR A 28 -16.72 -3.00 -26.42
C THR A 28 -15.23 -2.75 -26.62
N TYR A 29 -14.66 -1.99 -25.69
CA TYR A 29 -13.26 -2.16 -25.33
C TYR A 29 -13.13 -3.58 -24.76
N ASP A 30 -13.13 -4.56 -25.66
CA ASP A 30 -12.50 -5.82 -25.39
C ASP A 30 -11.02 -5.49 -25.24
N ASP A 31 -10.61 -5.13 -24.02
CA ASP A 31 -9.24 -5.24 -23.56
C ASP A 31 -8.87 -6.74 -23.66
N ILE A 32 -8.61 -7.21 -24.88
CA ILE A 32 -7.91 -8.45 -25.14
C ILE A 32 -6.40 -8.15 -24.99
N GLU A 33 -6.01 -7.44 -23.93
CA GLU A 33 -4.68 -7.68 -23.38
C GLU A 33 -4.72 -9.14 -22.94
N PRO A 34 -3.81 -10.02 -23.43
CA PRO A 34 -3.79 -11.40 -22.97
C PRO A 34 -3.65 -11.35 -21.45
N ARG A 35 -4.75 -11.65 -20.75
CA ARG A 35 -4.77 -11.73 -19.30
C ARG A 35 -3.86 -12.90 -18.98
N VAL A 36 -2.60 -12.59 -18.69
CA VAL A 36 -1.64 -13.57 -18.18
C VAL A 36 -2.38 -14.31 -17.09
N ASP A 37 -2.60 -15.61 -17.28
CA ASP A 37 -3.22 -16.43 -16.26
C ASP A 37 -2.21 -16.60 -15.13
N SER A 38 -2.18 -15.60 -14.28
CA SER A 38 -1.34 -15.48 -13.11
C SER A 38 -1.57 -16.60 -12.10
N THR A 39 -2.65 -17.38 -12.22
CA THR A 39 -2.85 -18.58 -11.39
C THR A 39 -1.85 -19.68 -11.73
N SER A 40 -1.35 -19.72 -12.97
CA SER A 40 -0.33 -20.67 -13.43
C SER A 40 1.10 -20.24 -13.06
N ILE A 41 1.31 -18.98 -12.68
CA ILE A 41 2.64 -18.47 -12.31
C ILE A 41 2.98 -18.92 -10.90
N ASN A 42 4.08 -19.67 -10.77
CA ASN A 42 4.60 -20.12 -9.49
C ASN A 42 5.79 -19.28 -9.05
N ALA A 43 5.79 -18.87 -7.78
CA ALA A 43 6.96 -18.26 -7.19
C ALA A 43 8.09 -19.28 -7.06
N ASN A 44 9.32 -18.82 -7.31
CA ASN A 44 10.53 -19.62 -7.18
C ASN A 44 11.54 -19.01 -6.21
N THR A 45 11.22 -17.83 -5.65
CA THR A 45 12.05 -17.07 -4.74
C THR A 45 11.17 -16.63 -3.57
N THR A 46 11.65 -16.80 -2.34
CA THR A 46 10.95 -16.27 -1.16
C THR A 46 11.30 -14.79 -0.96
N ILE A 47 10.45 -14.03 -0.26
CA ILE A 47 10.73 -12.62 0.01
C ILE A 47 12.00 -12.46 0.88
N ALA A 48 12.22 -13.36 1.84
CA ALA A 48 13.44 -13.35 2.65
C ALA A 48 14.70 -13.58 1.79
N GLU A 49 14.65 -14.56 0.87
CA GLU A 49 15.74 -14.86 -0.06
C GLU A 49 16.00 -13.69 -1.01
N LEU A 50 14.94 -13.07 -1.56
CA LEU A 50 15.06 -11.88 -2.40
C LEU A 50 15.76 -10.74 -1.65
N LYS A 51 15.41 -10.50 -0.39
CA LYS A 51 16.07 -9.46 0.41
C LYS A 51 17.53 -9.79 0.73
N SER A 52 17.89 -11.06 0.87
CA SER A 52 19.25 -11.47 1.26
C SER A 52 20.33 -11.20 0.20
N ILE A 53 19.94 -11.02 -1.07
CA ILE A 53 20.89 -10.70 -2.15
C ILE A 53 21.13 -9.19 -2.30
N TYR A 54 20.47 -8.34 -1.50
CA TYR A 54 20.68 -6.90 -1.54
C TYR A 54 22.11 -6.56 -1.07
N PRO A 55 22.96 -5.96 -1.92
CA PRO A 55 24.37 -5.71 -1.60
C PRO A 55 24.60 -4.47 -0.73
N GLY A 56 23.55 -3.74 -0.34
CA GLY A 56 23.66 -2.45 0.35
C GLY A 56 23.68 -1.23 -0.58
N GLU A 57 23.50 -1.43 -1.87
CA GLU A 57 23.35 -0.39 -2.88
C GLU A 57 22.32 -0.79 -3.94
N LEU A 58 21.83 0.18 -4.71
CA LEU A 58 20.80 -0.02 -5.72
C LEU A 58 21.19 -1.15 -6.70
N TYR A 59 20.45 -2.25 -6.66
CA TYR A 59 20.79 -3.50 -7.32
C TYR A 59 19.71 -3.91 -8.32
N LYS A 60 20.09 -4.00 -9.60
CA LYS A 60 19.19 -4.45 -10.66
C LYS A 60 19.05 -5.97 -10.61
N LEU A 61 17.82 -6.44 -10.58
CA LEU A 61 17.49 -7.85 -10.65
C LEU A 61 17.48 -8.35 -12.10
N SER A 62 18.11 -9.48 -12.37
CA SER A 62 18.20 -10.12 -13.68
C SER A 62 18.28 -11.65 -13.57
N ASP A 63 18.32 -12.32 -14.72
CA ASP A 63 18.56 -13.77 -14.86
C ASP A 63 19.87 -14.27 -14.23
N THR A 64 20.81 -13.36 -13.94
CA THR A 64 22.06 -13.65 -13.26
C THR A 64 22.04 -13.40 -11.74
N SER A 65 20.96 -12.85 -11.17
CA SER A 65 20.90 -12.56 -9.74
C SER A 65 20.82 -13.82 -8.87
N PHE A 66 20.29 -14.92 -9.42
CA PHE A 66 20.24 -16.22 -8.77
C PHE A 66 20.80 -17.30 -9.71
N TYR A 67 21.62 -18.19 -9.16
CA TYR A 67 22.13 -19.33 -9.91
C TYR A 67 20.98 -20.22 -10.40
N LEU A 68 20.97 -20.53 -11.70
CA LEU A 68 19.96 -21.37 -12.37
C LEU A 68 18.52 -20.86 -12.27
N ARG A 69 18.31 -19.53 -12.27
CA ARG A 69 16.97 -18.93 -12.35
C ARG A 69 16.91 -17.85 -13.44
N ASP A 70 16.33 -18.20 -14.58
CA ASP A 70 16.11 -17.25 -15.68
C ASP A 70 15.11 -16.15 -15.32
N SER A 71 14.26 -16.41 -14.32
CA SER A 71 13.25 -15.47 -13.85
C SER A 71 13.15 -15.50 -12.34
N ILE A 72 12.95 -14.34 -11.73
CA ILE A 72 12.80 -14.14 -10.30
C ILE A 72 11.34 -13.81 -10.03
N ILE A 73 10.66 -14.70 -9.32
CA ILE A 73 9.22 -14.57 -9.09
C ILE A 73 8.96 -14.78 -7.61
N ILE A 74 8.37 -13.76 -6.97
CA ILE A 74 7.87 -13.84 -5.59
C ILE A 74 6.35 -13.87 -5.59
N GLU A 75 5.76 -14.55 -4.62
CA GLU A 75 4.32 -14.52 -4.33
C GLU A 75 4.13 -14.02 -2.90
N GLY A 76 3.20 -13.10 -2.71
CA GLY A 76 2.88 -12.57 -1.39
C GLY A 76 1.41 -12.20 -1.25
N THR A 77 0.95 -12.11 0.00
CA THR A 77 -0.36 -11.57 0.34
C THR A 77 -0.22 -10.08 0.62
N VAL A 78 -1.06 -9.26 0.00
CA VAL A 78 -1.12 -7.81 0.23
C VAL A 78 -1.59 -7.55 1.65
N ILE A 79 -0.79 -6.82 2.43
CA ILE A 79 -1.05 -6.51 3.84
C ILE A 79 -1.28 -5.02 4.11
N SER A 80 -1.00 -4.14 3.15
CA SER A 80 -1.28 -2.70 3.24
C SER A 80 -2.38 -2.27 2.27
N ASP A 81 -2.87 -1.06 2.46
CA ASP A 81 -3.67 -0.35 1.47
C ASP A 81 -3.47 1.17 1.63
N ASP A 82 -3.65 1.95 0.56
CA ASP A 82 -3.48 3.40 0.55
C ASP A 82 -4.81 4.15 0.76
N LYS A 83 -5.88 3.47 1.18
CA LYS A 83 -7.23 4.06 1.27
C LYS A 83 -7.31 5.20 2.27
N GLU A 84 -6.66 5.06 3.42
CA GLU A 84 -6.61 6.08 4.47
C GLU A 84 -5.44 7.07 4.31
N GLY A 85 -4.58 6.87 3.30
CA GLY A 85 -3.47 7.80 2.98
C GLY A 85 -2.26 7.71 3.93
N ASN A 86 -2.20 6.69 4.79
CA ASN A 86 -1.01 6.44 5.62
C ASN A 86 0.10 5.70 4.84
N PHE A 87 -0.29 4.91 3.85
CA PHE A 87 0.58 4.34 2.82
C PHE A 87 0.46 5.16 1.54
N TYR A 88 1.55 5.30 0.78
CA TYR A 88 1.58 6.15 -0.40
C TYR A 88 2.37 5.52 -1.53
N LYS A 89 1.71 5.30 -2.67
CA LYS A 89 2.33 4.85 -3.92
C LYS A 89 3.07 3.51 -3.84
N SER A 90 2.72 2.68 -2.88
CA SER A 90 3.28 1.34 -2.70
C SER A 90 2.27 0.39 -2.05
N ILE A 91 2.56 -0.89 -2.18
CA ILE A 91 1.91 -1.96 -1.42
C ILE A 91 2.97 -2.74 -0.64
N PHE A 92 2.61 -3.30 0.51
CA PHE A 92 3.40 -4.29 1.21
C PHE A 92 2.82 -5.67 0.98
N ILE A 93 3.70 -6.63 0.70
CA ILE A 93 3.33 -8.04 0.52
C ILE A 93 4.13 -8.92 1.47
N GLU A 94 3.48 -9.98 1.99
CA GLU A 94 4.08 -10.94 2.92
C GLU A 94 3.85 -12.38 2.45
N ASP A 95 4.89 -13.20 2.47
CA ASP A 95 4.84 -14.61 2.07
C ASP A 95 4.90 -15.58 3.27
N GLY A 96 5.30 -15.09 4.45
CA GLY A 96 5.49 -15.86 5.69
C GLY A 96 6.96 -16.08 6.04
N THR A 97 7.87 -15.95 5.06
CA THR A 97 9.33 -15.90 5.28
C THR A 97 9.79 -14.47 5.55
N GLY A 98 9.12 -13.49 4.94
CA GLY A 98 9.38 -12.07 5.12
C GLY A 98 8.33 -11.23 4.42
N ALA A 99 8.57 -9.93 4.37
CA ALA A 99 7.75 -8.97 3.66
C ALA A 99 8.59 -7.89 3.00
N ILE A 100 8.03 -7.28 1.96
CA ILE A 100 8.69 -6.25 1.16
C ILE A 100 7.67 -5.21 0.69
N GLU A 101 8.12 -3.96 0.67
CA GLU A 101 7.40 -2.86 0.03
C GLU A 101 7.66 -2.89 -1.48
N VAL A 102 6.59 -3.00 -2.27
CA VAL A 102 6.63 -2.89 -3.73
C VAL A 102 6.16 -1.50 -4.12
N LYS A 103 7.06 -0.70 -4.69
CA LYS A 103 6.78 0.69 -5.07
C LYS A 103 6.16 0.75 -6.46
N LEU A 104 4.96 1.32 -6.55
CA LEU A 104 4.14 1.30 -7.78
C LEU A 104 3.85 2.69 -8.36
N ASN A 105 4.36 3.77 -7.76
CA ASN A 105 4.17 5.18 -8.17
C ASN A 105 2.71 5.58 -8.53
N LYS A 106 1.72 4.84 -8.04
CA LYS A 106 0.29 4.96 -8.36
C LYS A 106 -0.51 5.16 -7.09
N THR A 107 -1.59 5.93 -7.16
CA THR A 107 -2.52 6.13 -6.04
C THR A 107 -3.78 5.29 -6.24
N THR A 108 -4.58 5.17 -5.18
CA THR A 108 -5.82 4.36 -5.15
C THR A 108 -5.58 2.88 -5.40
N LEU A 109 -4.40 2.40 -5.00
CA LEU A 109 -3.98 1.00 -5.13
C LEU A 109 -4.92 0.05 -4.39
N TYR A 110 -5.63 0.51 -3.36
CA TYR A 110 -6.66 -0.26 -2.65
C TYR A 110 -7.80 -0.77 -3.56
N ASN A 111 -8.03 -0.15 -4.72
CA ASN A 111 -9.00 -0.64 -5.72
C ASN A 111 -8.45 -1.80 -6.55
N ASP A 112 -7.14 -1.79 -6.81
CA ASP A 112 -6.46 -2.77 -7.68
C ASP A 112 -5.99 -3.99 -6.89
N TYR A 113 -5.45 -3.76 -5.70
CA TYR A 113 -4.80 -4.74 -4.82
C TYR A 113 -5.39 -4.63 -3.42
N LYS A 114 -6.34 -5.51 -3.11
CA LYS A 114 -7.04 -5.50 -1.82
C LYS A 114 -6.20 -6.15 -0.73
N ARG A 115 -6.35 -5.71 0.52
CA ARG A 115 -5.82 -6.44 1.68
C ARG A 115 -6.27 -7.90 1.64
N GLY A 116 -5.34 -8.81 1.91
CA GLY A 116 -5.58 -10.25 1.84
C GLY A 116 -5.53 -10.85 0.43
N GLN A 117 -5.40 -10.04 -0.62
CA GLN A 117 -5.25 -10.53 -1.98
C GLN A 117 -3.86 -11.12 -2.19
N LYS A 118 -3.77 -12.28 -2.83
CA LYS A 118 -2.50 -12.81 -3.31
C LYS A 118 -2.07 -12.08 -4.57
N VAL A 119 -0.79 -11.77 -4.66
CA VAL A 119 -0.16 -11.25 -5.87
C VAL A 119 1.13 -12.01 -6.17
N VAL A 120 1.47 -12.08 -7.44
CA VAL A 120 2.78 -12.50 -7.93
C VAL A 120 3.50 -11.27 -8.46
N VAL A 121 4.78 -11.16 -8.14
CA VAL A 121 5.65 -10.11 -8.68
C VAL A 121 6.76 -10.77 -9.50
N TYR A 122 6.83 -10.41 -10.78
CA TYR A 122 7.93 -10.72 -11.67
C TYR A 122 9.03 -9.67 -11.46
N CYS A 123 10.15 -10.06 -10.87
CA CYS A 123 11.13 -9.13 -10.33
C CYS A 123 12.28 -8.80 -11.29
N ASN A 124 12.47 -9.51 -12.40
CA ASN A 124 13.51 -9.16 -13.38
C ASN A 124 13.31 -7.73 -13.87
N ASP A 125 14.41 -7.02 -14.12
CA ASP A 125 14.45 -5.59 -14.49
C ASP A 125 13.96 -4.60 -13.42
N MET A 126 13.43 -5.09 -12.29
CA MET A 126 13.21 -4.26 -11.10
C MET A 126 14.51 -4.05 -10.33
N TYR A 127 14.46 -3.15 -9.35
CA TYR A 127 15.58 -2.81 -8.49
C TYR A 127 15.24 -3.12 -7.03
N LEU A 128 16.20 -3.73 -6.34
CA LEU A 128 16.30 -3.65 -4.88
C LEU A 128 17.07 -2.38 -4.51
N GLY A 129 16.58 -1.68 -3.51
CA GLY A 129 17.25 -0.53 -2.91
C GLY A 129 16.70 -0.31 -1.52
N ASP A 130 17.36 0.51 -0.72
CA ASP A 130 16.87 0.86 0.60
C ASP A 130 16.53 2.34 0.73
N TYR A 131 15.59 2.63 1.64
CA TYR A 131 15.30 3.98 2.09
C TYR A 131 15.43 4.00 3.61
N GLY A 132 16.52 4.56 4.11
CA GLY A 132 16.83 4.61 5.53
C GLY A 132 16.99 3.22 6.17
N GLY A 133 17.53 2.26 5.43
CA GLY A 133 17.74 0.89 5.90
C GLY A 133 16.57 -0.08 5.70
N GLN A 134 15.43 0.37 5.16
CA GLN A 134 14.35 -0.52 4.74
C GLN A 134 14.52 -0.91 3.27
N ILE A 135 14.79 -2.19 3.00
CA ILE A 135 14.88 -2.75 1.65
C ILE A 135 13.49 -2.72 0.99
N GLN A 136 13.43 -2.20 -0.23
CA GLN A 136 12.25 -1.98 -1.06
C GLN A 136 12.49 -2.57 -2.45
N LEU A 137 11.40 -2.89 -3.15
CA LEU A 137 11.40 -3.36 -4.53
C LEU A 137 10.69 -2.35 -5.43
N GLY A 138 11.30 -1.96 -6.53
CA GLY A 138 10.71 -0.95 -7.41
C GLY A 138 11.52 -0.68 -8.68
N SER A 139 11.48 0.57 -9.14
CA SER A 139 12.30 1.09 -10.23
C SER A 139 13.47 1.91 -9.67
N LYS A 140 14.25 2.52 -10.57
CA LYS A 140 15.23 3.55 -10.22
C LYS A 140 14.76 4.93 -10.68
N TYR A 141 15.22 5.97 -10.00
CA TYR A 141 15.09 7.35 -10.43
C TYR A 141 16.42 8.08 -10.19
N ARG A 142 16.67 9.13 -10.97
CA ARG A 142 17.89 9.93 -10.85
C ARG A 142 17.61 11.22 -10.09
N ASN A 143 18.07 11.28 -8.84
CA ASN A 143 17.97 12.44 -7.97
C ASN A 143 19.29 13.20 -7.93
N ASN A 144 19.33 14.44 -8.41
CA ASN A 144 20.55 15.27 -8.37
C ASN A 144 21.82 14.54 -8.85
N GLY A 145 21.69 13.68 -9.86
CA GLY A 145 22.79 12.91 -10.42
C GLY A 145 23.01 11.50 -9.83
N VAL A 146 22.43 11.20 -8.67
CA VAL A 146 22.52 9.92 -7.95
C VAL A 146 21.32 9.03 -8.31
N TRP A 147 21.54 7.73 -8.49
CA TRP A 147 20.46 6.77 -8.71
C TRP A 147 19.93 6.27 -7.36
N GLU A 148 18.62 6.36 -7.18
CA GLU A 148 17.91 5.97 -5.96
C GLU A 148 16.74 5.04 -6.29
N ILE A 149 16.26 4.30 -5.30
CA ILE A 149 15.07 3.46 -5.41
C ILE A 149 13.81 4.33 -5.60
N SER A 150 12.91 3.91 -6.48
CA SER A 150 11.64 4.60 -6.76
C SER A 150 10.54 3.62 -7.16
N GLY A 151 9.34 4.13 -7.43
CA GLY A 151 8.22 3.32 -7.89
C GLY A 151 8.26 3.01 -9.38
N LEU A 152 7.65 1.88 -9.75
CA LEU A 152 7.29 1.59 -11.14
C LEU A 152 6.38 2.70 -11.66
N GLU A 153 6.77 3.38 -12.73
CA GLU A 153 6.03 4.54 -13.24
C GLU A 153 5.11 4.12 -14.39
N GLY A 154 3.80 4.23 -14.18
CA GLY A 154 2.77 3.98 -15.19
C GLY A 154 2.17 2.56 -15.15
N ASP A 155 0.86 2.49 -15.43
CA ASP A 155 0.08 1.25 -15.36
C ASP A 155 0.61 0.14 -16.26
N VAL A 156 1.10 0.49 -17.45
CA VAL A 156 1.68 -0.47 -18.41
C VAL A 156 2.90 -1.17 -17.82
N ILE A 157 3.73 -0.47 -17.04
CA ILE A 157 4.90 -1.06 -16.39
C ILE A 157 4.46 -1.89 -15.19
N ILE A 158 3.55 -1.36 -14.36
CA ILE A 158 3.01 -2.10 -13.20
C ILE A 158 2.39 -3.43 -13.63
N LYS A 159 1.55 -3.44 -14.67
CA LYS A 159 0.90 -4.63 -15.22
C LYS A 159 1.87 -5.67 -15.81
N LYS A 160 3.12 -5.30 -16.11
CA LYS A 160 4.17 -6.25 -16.53
C LYS A 160 4.85 -6.96 -15.36
N HIS A 161 4.78 -6.39 -14.17
CA HIS A 161 5.48 -6.92 -13.00
C HIS A 161 4.54 -7.48 -11.94
N VAL A 162 3.37 -6.87 -11.69
CA VAL A 162 2.50 -7.22 -10.57
C VAL A 162 1.18 -7.79 -11.06
N PHE A 163 0.91 -9.03 -10.67
CA PHE A 163 -0.26 -9.78 -11.13
C PHE A 163 -1.07 -10.29 -9.93
N LYS A 164 -2.39 -10.10 -9.95
CA LYS A 164 -3.29 -10.71 -8.95
C LYS A 164 -3.30 -12.22 -9.11
N LYS A 165 -3.05 -13.00 -8.06
CA LYS A 165 -3.08 -14.48 -8.12
C LYS A 165 -4.44 -15.01 -7.66
N GLY A 166 -5.29 -15.32 -8.64
CA GLY A 166 -6.66 -15.74 -8.37
C GLY A 166 -7.52 -14.64 -7.74
N ASN A 167 -8.66 -15.05 -7.17
CA ASN A 167 -9.68 -14.13 -6.64
C ASN A 167 -9.88 -14.27 -5.12
N SER A 168 -9.12 -15.13 -4.44
CA SER A 168 -9.26 -15.32 -3.00
C SER A 168 -8.70 -14.13 -2.23
N ILE A 169 -9.46 -13.71 -1.22
CA ILE A 169 -9.08 -12.64 -0.29
C ILE A 169 -9.04 -13.26 1.10
N ASN A 170 -7.84 -13.41 1.65
CA ASN A 170 -7.61 -13.90 3.00
C ASN A 170 -6.61 -12.98 3.69
N GLU A 171 -7.06 -12.18 4.65
CA GLU A 171 -6.15 -11.32 5.40
C GLU A 171 -5.11 -12.16 6.16
N ARG A 172 -3.87 -11.67 6.20
CA ARG A 172 -2.82 -12.31 7.00
C ARG A 172 -3.09 -12.06 8.48
N THR A 173 -2.92 -13.09 9.29
CA THR A 173 -2.87 -12.95 10.74
C THR A 173 -1.60 -12.18 11.13
N PRO A 174 -1.69 -11.09 11.90
CA PRO A 174 -0.51 -10.35 12.35
C PRO A 174 0.43 -11.20 13.19
N LEU A 175 1.74 -10.98 13.05
CA LEU A 175 2.74 -11.56 13.93
C LEU A 175 2.70 -10.87 15.30
N ALA A 176 2.37 -11.61 16.35
CA ALA A 176 2.42 -11.10 17.72
C ALA A 176 3.87 -10.78 18.12
N MET A 177 4.16 -9.51 18.37
CA MET A 177 5.51 -9.03 18.64
C MET A 177 6.00 -9.36 20.04
N THR A 178 7.25 -9.77 20.08
CA THR A 178 8.07 -9.92 21.28
C THR A 178 9.41 -9.22 21.10
N PRO A 179 10.18 -8.95 22.16
CA PRO A 179 11.50 -8.33 22.06
C PRO A 179 12.45 -9.02 21.08
N SER A 180 12.45 -10.36 21.02
CA SER A 180 13.31 -11.11 20.09
C SER A 180 12.88 -10.99 18.63
N LEU A 181 11.60 -10.67 18.38
CA LEU A 181 11.05 -10.49 17.03
C LEU A 181 11.23 -9.05 16.51
N LEU A 182 11.65 -8.09 17.35
CA LEU A 182 12.00 -6.74 16.88
C LEU A 182 13.40 -6.74 16.27
N ASN A 183 13.50 -7.21 15.04
CA ASN A 183 14.76 -7.35 14.31
C ASN A 183 14.55 -7.13 12.79
N PRO A 184 15.63 -6.99 12.00
CA PRO A 184 15.51 -6.68 10.57
C PRO A 184 14.71 -7.67 9.72
N MET A 185 14.60 -8.94 10.14
CA MET A 185 13.85 -9.96 9.39
C MET A 185 12.35 -9.68 9.36
N ASN A 186 11.83 -8.97 10.36
CA ASN A 186 10.40 -8.66 10.46
C ASN A 186 10.03 -7.27 9.91
N ILE A 187 11.00 -6.50 9.39
CA ILE A 187 10.72 -5.26 8.66
C ILE A 187 9.90 -5.58 7.41
N GLY A 188 8.81 -4.83 7.24
CA GLY A 188 7.80 -4.92 6.21
C GLY A 188 6.59 -5.77 6.59
N ARG A 189 6.64 -6.55 7.67
CA ARG A 189 5.58 -7.52 8.02
C ARG A 189 4.41 -6.88 8.74
N LEU A 190 3.25 -7.53 8.66
CA LEU A 190 2.10 -7.19 9.48
C LEU A 190 2.32 -7.74 10.89
N VAL A 191 2.39 -6.85 11.87
CA VAL A 191 2.70 -7.19 13.26
C VAL A 191 1.66 -6.63 14.22
N GLN A 192 1.55 -7.24 15.40
CA GLN A 192 0.70 -6.76 16.49
C GLN A 192 1.51 -6.61 17.76
N PHE A 193 1.47 -5.43 18.36
CA PHE A 193 1.97 -5.18 19.69
C PHE A 193 0.82 -5.30 20.70
N ASN A 194 1.06 -6.06 21.76
CA ASN A 194 0.10 -6.29 22.84
C ASN A 194 0.45 -5.44 24.06
N ASN A 195 -0.57 -5.08 24.84
CA ASN A 195 -0.41 -4.32 26.08
C ASN A 195 0.44 -3.07 25.89
N THR A 196 0.05 -2.31 24.86
CA THR A 196 0.73 -1.13 24.34
C THR A 196 -0.12 0.12 24.53
N GLN A 197 0.53 1.24 24.86
CA GLN A 197 -0.09 2.57 24.87
C GLN A 197 0.84 3.60 24.23
N ILE A 198 0.27 4.69 23.72
CA ILE A 198 1.06 5.87 23.31
C ILE A 198 1.57 6.56 24.58
N LYS A 199 2.88 6.83 24.63
CA LYS A 199 3.58 7.34 25.81
C LYS A 199 3.05 8.72 26.22
N ASP A 200 3.20 9.71 25.35
CA ASP A 200 2.83 11.09 25.61
C ASP A 200 1.49 11.40 24.95
N THR A 201 0.50 11.79 25.75
CA THR A 201 -0.87 11.99 25.25
C THR A 201 -1.29 13.44 25.15
N LEU A 202 -0.66 14.33 25.93
CA LEU A 202 -1.02 15.74 26.04
C LEU A 202 0.16 16.64 25.66
N SER A 203 -0.15 17.75 25.01
CA SER A 203 0.79 18.84 24.78
C SER A 203 1.15 19.53 26.09
N PRO A 204 2.45 19.67 26.45
CA PRO A 204 2.85 20.39 27.66
C PRO A 204 2.61 21.90 27.56
N VAL A 205 2.41 22.43 26.35
CA VAL A 205 2.19 23.86 26.10
C VAL A 205 0.70 24.21 26.13
N THR A 206 -0.14 23.38 25.50
CA THR A 206 -1.58 23.70 25.33
C THR A 206 -2.51 22.89 26.23
N GLY A 207 -2.01 21.82 26.87
CA GLY A 207 -2.82 20.88 27.66
C GLY A 207 -3.78 20.01 26.84
N LYS A 208 -3.81 20.16 25.50
CA LYS A 208 -4.69 19.39 24.62
C LYS A 208 -4.11 18.03 24.29
N THR A 209 -4.98 17.06 24.04
CA THR A 209 -4.60 15.75 23.49
C THR A 209 -3.95 15.91 22.13
N TYR A 210 -2.85 15.20 21.90
CA TYR A 210 -2.22 15.17 20.57
C TYR A 210 -3.15 14.53 19.54
N THR A 211 -2.92 14.87 18.27
CA THR A 211 -3.52 14.18 17.13
C THR A 211 -2.56 13.15 16.56
N TYR A 212 -3.06 12.22 15.73
CA TYR A 212 -2.21 11.20 15.11
C TYR A 212 -1.09 11.81 14.24
N ALA A 213 -1.39 12.88 13.51
CA ALA A 213 -0.44 13.69 12.76
C ALA A 213 -0.89 15.15 12.65
N ASP A 214 -0.12 16.00 11.98
CA ASP A 214 -0.55 17.36 11.67
C ASP A 214 -1.31 17.37 10.34
N TYR A 215 -2.64 17.36 10.44
CA TYR A 215 -3.51 17.41 9.27
C TYR A 215 -3.49 18.77 8.57
N VAL A 216 -3.26 19.88 9.28
CA VAL A 216 -3.34 21.23 8.71
C VAL A 216 -2.11 21.48 7.85
N ASN A 217 -0.93 21.24 8.39
CA ASN A 217 0.34 21.47 7.71
C ASN A 217 0.84 20.25 6.93
N LYS A 218 0.09 19.14 6.95
CA LYS A 218 0.45 17.85 6.34
C LYS A 218 1.78 17.30 6.83
N VAL A 219 2.11 17.54 8.10
CA VAL A 219 3.35 17.06 8.72
C VAL A 219 3.12 15.68 9.33
N THR A 220 4.01 14.75 8.98
CA THR A 220 4.06 13.40 9.55
C THR A 220 4.58 13.44 10.98
N ILE A 221 3.91 12.75 11.89
CA ILE A 221 4.29 12.69 13.31
C ILE A 221 4.63 11.25 13.71
N ASN A 222 5.62 11.13 14.61
CA ASN A 222 6.00 9.88 15.26
C ASN A 222 5.62 9.97 16.75
N HIS A 223 4.74 9.10 17.21
CA HIS A 223 4.37 8.96 18.62
C HIS A 223 5.08 7.77 19.23
N ALA A 224 5.83 7.94 20.33
CA ALA A 224 6.45 6.80 21.01
C ALA A 224 5.37 5.85 21.57
N ILE A 225 5.51 4.56 21.30
CA ILE A 225 4.67 3.51 21.91
C ILE A 225 5.48 2.76 22.96
N ILE A 226 4.83 2.39 24.06
CA ILE A 226 5.45 1.71 25.18
C ILE A 226 4.61 0.51 25.60
N THR A 227 5.27 -0.48 26.18
CA THR A 227 4.67 -1.71 26.73
C THR A 227 5.16 -1.93 28.15
N ASN A 228 4.31 -2.41 29.06
CA ASN A 228 4.71 -2.68 30.45
C ASN A 228 5.19 -4.12 30.71
N SER A 229 4.85 -5.08 29.84
CA SER A 229 5.19 -6.51 30.03
C SER A 229 6.41 -6.95 29.21
N GLN A 230 6.90 -6.10 28.31
CA GLN A 230 7.95 -6.43 27.37
C GLN A 230 8.94 -5.27 27.29
N THR A 231 10.23 -5.57 27.38
CA THR A 231 11.31 -4.59 27.19
C THR A 231 11.94 -4.84 25.84
N TYR A 232 11.64 -3.97 24.88
CA TYR A 232 12.26 -4.02 23.55
C TYR A 232 13.66 -3.41 23.59
N THR A 233 14.57 -3.94 22.76
CA THR A 233 15.95 -3.47 22.65
C THR A 233 16.07 -2.11 21.97
N SER A 234 14.99 -1.63 21.34
CA SER A 234 14.93 -0.36 20.64
C SER A 234 13.55 0.27 20.81
N ALA A 235 13.50 1.60 20.76
CA ALA A 235 12.24 2.32 20.76
C ALA A 235 11.45 2.02 19.47
N VAL A 236 10.14 1.90 19.60
CA VAL A 236 9.20 1.82 18.48
C VAL A 236 8.30 3.05 18.51
N VAL A 237 8.06 3.64 17.35
CA VAL A 237 7.15 4.78 17.21
C VAL A 237 5.97 4.42 16.32
N LEU A 238 4.77 4.86 16.67
CA LEU A 238 3.64 4.92 15.77
C LEU A 238 3.84 6.11 14.83
N ARG A 239 4.10 5.83 13.55
CA ARG A 239 4.28 6.84 12.51
C ARG A 239 2.97 7.03 11.75
N THR A 240 2.51 8.28 11.69
CA THR A 240 1.31 8.64 10.91
C THR A 240 1.59 9.80 9.98
N SER A 241 1.27 9.61 8.70
CA SER A 241 1.35 10.65 7.67
C SER A 241 0.37 11.79 7.94
N GLY A 242 0.82 13.03 7.79
CA GLY A 242 -0.08 14.21 7.82
C GLY A 242 -1.07 14.27 6.65
N PHE A 243 -0.86 13.44 5.62
CA PHE A 243 -1.81 13.26 4.51
C PHE A 243 -2.87 12.19 4.80
N SER A 244 -2.75 11.44 5.89
CA SER A 244 -3.76 10.45 6.25
C SER A 244 -5.10 11.12 6.60
N LYS A 245 -6.21 10.44 6.30
CA LYS A 245 -7.55 10.96 6.56
C LYS A 245 -7.82 11.14 8.06
N PHE A 246 -7.23 10.28 8.89
CA PHE A 246 -7.33 10.31 10.34
C PHE A 246 -6.22 11.13 11.03
N ALA A 247 -5.36 11.82 10.28
CA ALA A 247 -4.24 12.60 10.83
C ALA A 247 -4.70 13.57 11.94
N GLY A 248 -5.81 14.28 11.71
CA GLY A 248 -6.32 15.29 12.62
C GLY A 248 -7.13 14.75 13.80
N GLU A 249 -7.35 13.44 13.87
CA GLU A 249 -8.06 12.83 14.99
C GLU A 249 -7.17 12.75 16.22
N THR A 250 -7.76 12.95 17.41
CA THR A 250 -7.04 12.83 18.67
C THR A 250 -6.58 11.40 18.90
N ILE A 251 -5.34 11.22 19.34
CA ILE A 251 -4.82 9.88 19.64
C ILE A 251 -5.62 9.21 20.75
N ASN A 252 -5.80 7.89 20.63
CA ASN A 252 -6.38 7.11 21.71
C ASN A 252 -5.42 7.07 22.91
N THR A 253 -5.90 7.54 24.07
CA THR A 253 -5.09 7.67 25.29
C THR A 253 -5.07 6.41 26.14
N LYS A 254 -5.81 5.36 25.77
CA LYS A 254 -5.87 4.10 26.52
C LYS A 254 -4.72 3.15 26.17
N ASN A 255 -4.76 1.96 26.76
CA ASN A 255 -3.88 0.83 26.48
C ASN A 255 -4.64 -0.29 25.76
N GLY A 256 -3.95 -1.14 25.01
CA GLY A 256 -4.53 -2.34 24.43
C GLY A 256 -3.62 -2.97 23.38
N THR A 257 -4.17 -3.30 22.22
CA THR A 257 -3.41 -3.88 21.09
C THR A 257 -3.34 -2.90 19.93
N ILE A 258 -2.20 -2.88 19.25
CA ILE A 258 -2.03 -2.12 18.01
C ILE A 258 -1.41 -3.01 16.93
N THR A 259 -2.06 -3.03 15.77
CA THR A 259 -1.63 -3.79 14.60
C THR A 259 -1.11 -2.83 13.55
N GLY A 260 -0.14 -3.23 12.74
CA GLY A 260 0.35 -2.39 11.65
C GLY A 260 1.53 -3.00 10.96
N ILE A 261 2.07 -2.28 9.98
CA ILE A 261 3.25 -2.71 9.26
C ILE A 261 4.48 -2.20 9.97
N LEU A 262 5.36 -3.13 10.37
CA LEU A 262 6.65 -2.78 10.95
C LEU A 262 7.55 -2.25 9.83
N THR A 263 8.04 -1.03 9.97
CA THR A 263 8.93 -0.37 9.03
C THR A 263 10.18 0.12 9.78
N TYR A 264 11.18 0.55 9.03
CA TYR A 264 12.43 1.01 9.60
C TYR A 264 12.96 2.22 8.84
N TYR A 265 13.45 3.20 9.59
CA TYR A 265 14.06 4.38 9.00
C TYR A 265 15.16 4.91 9.91
N ASN A 266 16.40 4.94 9.41
CA ASN A 266 17.57 5.56 10.03
C ASN A 266 17.71 5.24 11.53
N GLY A 267 17.73 3.97 11.90
CA GLY A 267 17.89 3.57 13.31
C GLY A 267 16.58 3.31 14.06
N THR A 268 15.43 3.73 13.52
CA THR A 268 14.16 3.73 14.25
C THR A 268 13.18 2.72 13.66
N TYR A 269 12.66 1.82 14.51
CA TYR A 269 11.51 1.00 14.16
C TYR A 269 10.23 1.83 14.23
N GLN A 270 9.42 1.72 13.19
CA GLN A 270 8.21 2.50 13.00
C GLN A 270 7.05 1.55 12.74
N LEU A 271 5.93 1.75 13.42
CA LEU A 271 4.69 1.05 13.15
C LEU A 271 3.79 1.99 12.33
N ILE A 272 3.35 1.53 11.16
CA ILE A 272 2.40 2.27 10.31
C ILE A 272 1.08 1.50 10.32
N VAL A 273 0.04 2.11 10.88
CA VAL A 273 -1.33 1.54 10.89
C VAL A 273 -2.01 1.74 9.54
N ARG A 274 -2.89 0.81 9.15
CA ARG A 274 -3.65 0.88 7.89
C ARG A 274 -4.85 1.81 8.01
N ASP A 275 -5.53 1.72 9.14
CA ASP A 275 -6.66 2.54 9.53
C ASP A 275 -6.77 2.59 11.07
N LEU A 276 -7.75 3.29 11.62
CA LEU A 276 -7.93 3.36 13.07
C LEU A 276 -8.46 2.06 13.69
N ALA A 277 -9.01 1.12 12.89
CA ALA A 277 -9.46 -0.17 13.41
C ALA A 277 -8.28 -1.06 13.82
N ASP A 278 -7.08 -0.78 13.32
CA ASP A 278 -5.82 -1.38 13.77
C ASP A 278 -5.43 -0.97 15.22
N ILE A 279 -6.10 0.01 15.83
CA ILE A 279 -5.82 0.48 17.19
C ILE A 279 -6.98 0.10 18.12
N ASN A 280 -6.80 -0.96 18.89
CA ASN A 280 -7.77 -1.43 19.88
C ASN A 280 -7.29 -1.14 21.30
N PHE A 281 -7.33 0.14 21.68
CA PHE A 281 -6.98 0.60 23.02
C PHE A 281 -8.24 0.82 23.86
N THR A 282 -8.62 -0.19 24.62
CA THR A 282 -9.84 -0.22 25.45
C THR A 282 -9.55 -0.32 26.94
N ASN A 283 -8.34 -0.75 27.31
CA ASN A 283 -7.92 -1.00 28.69
C ASN A 283 -7.42 0.28 29.38
N ALA A 284 -7.45 0.29 30.71
CA ALA A 284 -6.83 1.36 31.49
C ALA A 284 -5.32 1.46 31.19
N ARG A 285 -4.79 2.69 31.17
CA ARG A 285 -3.35 2.92 31.04
C ARG A 285 -2.61 2.27 32.20
N PHE A 286 -1.44 1.73 31.93
CA PHE A 286 -0.50 1.37 32.99
C PHE A 286 0.29 2.60 33.45
N GLN A 287 0.59 2.63 34.74
CA GLN A 287 1.54 3.57 35.32
C GLN A 287 2.95 3.06 35.00
N ASN A 288 3.82 3.97 34.55
CA ASN A 288 5.24 3.70 34.42
C ASN A 288 5.93 3.86 35.78
#